data_AF-A0A381X1D1-F1
#
_entry.id   AF-A0A381X1D1-F1
#
_cell.length_a   1.000
_cell.length_b   1.000
_cell.length_c   1.000
_cell.angle_alpha   90.00
_cell.angle_beta   90.00
_cell.angle_gamma   90.00
#
_symmetry.space_group_name_H-M   'P 1'
#
loop_
_entity.id
_entity.type
_entity.pdbx_description
1 polymer ?
#
loop_
_entity_poly.entity_id
_entity_poly.type
_entity_poly.pdbx_seq_one_letter_code
_entity_poly.pdbx_strand_id
1 'polypeptide(L)'
;MDRRKFVSYKTATDFRKKFLNRVEELGLDLHIIIGNHDTYYKNTSEVNSMEELVGDRFKVYSNPEIVEFDEFPILFIPWINQNNYNLSMKALKSSTSSTIMGHLDINGFAMNKGQILEQHGYDRQIFNRFETVFTGHFHHKSDDGQIYYLGSPYEIFWNDADDPKGFHIF
;
A
#
# COMPACT_ATOMS: atom_id res chain seq x y z
N MET A 1 5.90 6.68 4.62
CA MET A 1 7.18 7.24 5.13
C MET A 1 8.36 6.78 4.27
N ASP A 2 9.45 7.54 4.19
CA ASP A 2 10.64 7.10 3.43
C ASP A 2 11.49 6.07 4.22
N ARG A 3 11.51 6.17 5.56
CA ARG A 3 12.35 5.32 6.41
C ARG A 3 11.61 4.85 7.66
N ARG A 4 11.83 3.59 8.01
CA ARG A 4 11.18 2.88 9.13
C ARG A 4 11.47 3.46 10.53
N LYS A 5 12.58 4.21 10.69
CA LYS A 5 13.15 4.51 12.01
C LYS A 5 12.99 5.96 12.48
N PHE A 6 12.77 6.91 11.57
CA PHE A 6 12.75 8.32 11.96
C PHE A 6 11.88 9.16 11.04
N VAL A 7 11.31 10.21 11.64
CA VAL A 7 10.66 11.33 10.96
C VAL A 7 11.14 12.62 11.61
N SER A 8 11.47 13.63 10.81
CA SER A 8 11.83 14.94 11.36
C SER A 8 10.59 15.65 11.90
N TYR A 9 10.75 16.49 12.93
CA TYR A 9 9.63 17.32 13.44
C TYR A 9 9.05 18.24 12.36
N LYS A 10 9.86 18.68 11.40
CA LYS A 10 9.41 19.47 10.26
C LYS A 10 8.48 18.67 9.35
N THR A 11 8.88 17.45 8.98
CA THR A 11 8.07 16.53 8.16
C THR A 11 6.78 16.16 8.87
N ALA A 12 6.84 15.79 10.16
CA ALA A 12 5.65 15.45 10.95
C ALA A 12 4.68 16.65 11.07
N THR A 13 5.21 17.86 11.25
CA THR A 13 4.41 19.09 11.29
C THR A 13 3.74 19.37 9.94
N ASP A 14 4.47 19.22 8.84
CA ASP A 14 3.92 19.45 7.50
C ASP A 14 2.88 18.37 7.14
N PHE A 15 3.12 17.10 7.46
CA PHE A 15 2.14 16.03 7.28
C PHE A 15 0.84 16.31 8.05
N ARG A 16 0.94 16.65 9.34
CA ARG A 16 -0.24 16.98 10.14
C ARG A 16 -0.98 18.21 9.60
N LYS A 17 -0.27 19.32 9.38
CA LYS A 17 -0.90 20.62 9.07
C LYS A 17 -1.31 20.79 7.62
N LYS A 18 -0.56 20.24 6.66
CA LYS A 18 -0.79 20.46 5.23
C LYS A 18 -1.54 19.31 4.57
N PHE A 19 -1.45 18.10 5.12
CA PHE A 19 -2.13 16.93 4.58
C PHE A 19 -3.33 16.54 5.43
N LEU A 20 -3.12 16.05 6.66
CA LEU A 20 -4.21 15.52 7.49
C LEU A 20 -5.30 16.56 7.79
N ASN A 21 -4.92 17.77 8.20
CA ASN A 21 -5.89 18.83 8.43
C ASN A 21 -6.65 19.21 7.15
N ARG A 22 -5.99 19.17 5.99
CA ARG A 22 -6.63 19.52 4.73
C ARG A 22 -7.65 18.46 4.30
N VAL A 23 -7.34 17.18 4.51
CA VAL A 23 -8.25 16.05 4.30
C VAL A 23 -9.49 16.21 5.18
N GLU A 24 -9.31 16.55 6.46
CA GLU A 24 -10.40 16.77 7.41
C GLU A 24 -11.27 17.99 7.04
N GLU A 25 -10.65 19.12 6.69
CA GLU A 25 -11.35 20.33 6.21
C GLU A 25 -12.20 20.08 4.96
N LEU A 26 -11.77 19.15 4.10
CA LEU A 26 -12.48 18.75 2.90
C LEU A 26 -13.56 17.69 3.17
N GLY A 27 -13.62 17.12 4.38
CA GLY A 27 -14.55 16.04 4.73
C GLY A 27 -14.29 14.75 3.96
N LEU A 28 -13.03 14.47 3.58
CA LEU A 28 -12.68 13.26 2.84
C LEU A 28 -12.55 12.05 3.78
N ASP A 29 -13.12 10.92 3.39
CA ASP A 29 -12.92 9.64 4.07
C ASP A 29 -11.57 9.04 3.66
N LEU A 30 -10.56 9.21 4.51
CA LEU A 30 -9.20 8.75 4.26
C LEU A 30 -8.95 7.37 4.87
N HIS A 31 -8.50 6.46 4.00
CA HIS A 31 -8.07 5.12 4.34
C HIS A 31 -6.58 4.96 4.06
N ILE A 32 -5.82 4.44 5.03
CA ILE A 32 -4.36 4.31 4.94
C ILE A 32 -3.96 2.85 5.10
N ILE A 33 -3.46 2.24 4.04
CA ILE A 33 -2.91 0.88 4.05
C ILE A 33 -1.41 0.98 4.37
N ILE A 34 -0.97 0.30 5.44
CA ILE A 34 0.44 0.34 5.87
C ILE A 34 1.34 -0.38 4.88
N GLY A 35 2.40 0.30 4.45
CA GLY A 35 3.46 -0.25 3.62
C GLY A 35 4.67 -0.73 4.42
N ASN A 36 5.61 -1.40 3.74
CA ASN A 36 6.83 -1.91 4.36
C ASN A 36 7.73 -0.82 4.97
N HIS A 37 7.69 0.42 4.46
CA HIS A 37 8.47 1.53 5.01
C HIS A 37 7.84 2.20 6.23
N ASP A 38 6.57 1.92 6.51
CA ASP A 38 5.87 2.49 7.65
C ASP A 38 6.09 1.67 8.93
N THR A 39 6.45 0.39 8.82
CA THR A 39 6.69 -0.49 9.98
C THR A 39 8.10 -0.32 10.54
N TYR A 40 8.22 -0.14 11.85
CA TYR A 40 9.52 -0.01 12.50
C TYR A 40 10.32 -1.34 12.44
N TYR A 41 9.65 -2.45 12.78
CA TYR A 41 10.20 -3.80 12.71
C TYR A 41 9.94 -4.45 11.35
N LYS A 42 10.78 -5.42 10.98
CA LYS A 42 10.61 -6.18 9.72
C LYS A 42 9.53 -7.25 9.79
N ASN A 43 9.31 -7.81 10.97
CA ASN A 43 8.49 -8.99 11.20
C ASN A 43 7.10 -8.70 11.79
N THR A 44 6.82 -7.44 12.18
CA THR A 44 5.53 -7.01 12.73
C THR A 44 5.21 -5.58 12.34
N SER A 45 3.92 -5.26 12.29
CA SER A 45 3.37 -3.91 12.09
C SER A 45 2.93 -3.24 13.39
N GLU A 46 3.09 -3.88 14.55
CA GLU A 46 2.66 -3.38 15.87
C GLU A 46 3.20 -2.00 16.23
N VAL A 47 4.39 -1.66 15.73
CA VAL A 47 4.93 -0.29 15.81
C VAL A 47 5.08 0.22 14.40
N ASN A 48 4.21 1.16 14.00
CA ASN A 48 4.23 1.74 12.67
C ASN A 48 3.93 3.24 12.70
N SER A 49 4.53 3.94 11.76
CA SER A 49 4.48 5.40 11.72
C SER A 49 3.10 5.99 11.42
N MET A 50 2.21 5.24 10.77
CA MET A 50 0.88 5.75 10.43
C MET A 50 -0.01 5.78 11.66
N GLU A 51 -0.04 4.72 12.47
CA GLU A 51 -0.73 4.72 13.76
C GLU A 51 -0.20 5.84 14.68
N GLU A 52 1.12 6.02 14.77
CA GLU A 52 1.73 7.05 15.63
C GLU A 52 1.45 8.50 15.17
N LEU A 53 1.36 8.75 13.86
CA LEU A 53 1.19 10.11 13.33
C LEU A 53 -0.27 10.49 13.06
N VAL A 54 -1.09 9.51 12.69
CA VAL A 54 -2.48 9.70 12.30
C VAL A 54 -3.37 9.54 13.53
N GLY A 55 -3.06 8.58 14.41
CA GLY A 55 -3.90 8.20 15.55
C GLY A 55 -5.32 7.84 15.11
N ASP A 56 -6.30 8.13 15.97
CA ASP A 56 -7.71 7.80 15.74
C ASP A 56 -8.43 8.74 14.75
N ARG A 57 -7.71 9.66 14.07
CA ARG A 57 -8.33 10.64 13.17
C ARG A 57 -8.83 10.03 11.87
N PHE A 58 -8.16 8.99 11.39
CA PHE A 58 -8.47 8.32 10.13
C PHE A 58 -8.21 6.82 10.24
N LYS A 59 -8.73 6.06 9.29
CA LYS A 59 -8.63 4.59 9.31
C LYS A 59 -7.24 4.16 8.83
N VAL A 60 -6.52 3.46 9.69
CA VAL A 60 -5.20 2.89 9.39
C VAL A 60 -5.30 1.37 9.46
N TYR A 61 -4.83 0.69 8.41
CA TYR A 61 -4.94 -0.76 8.27
C TYR A 61 -3.55 -1.40 8.40
N SER A 62 -3.32 -2.10 9.51
CA SER A 62 -2.13 -2.93 9.76
C SER A 62 -2.39 -4.43 9.54
N ASN A 63 -3.67 -4.82 9.41
CA ASN A 63 -4.12 -6.18 9.11
C ASN A 63 -5.10 -6.20 7.92
N PRO A 64 -5.28 -7.37 7.28
CA PRO A 64 -6.27 -7.55 6.22
C PRO A 64 -7.69 -7.23 6.68
N GLU A 65 -8.42 -6.47 5.88
CA GLU A 65 -9.80 -6.08 6.20
C GLU A 65 -10.61 -5.90 4.90
N ILE A 66 -11.90 -6.28 4.92
CA ILE A 66 -12.82 -5.95 3.84
C ILE A 66 -13.48 -4.63 4.21
N VAL A 67 -13.37 -3.65 3.32
CA VAL A 67 -13.92 -2.31 3.50
C VAL A 67 -14.99 -2.06 2.44
N GLU A 68 -16.17 -1.66 2.88
CA GLU A 68 -17.33 -1.43 2.02
C GLU A 68 -17.37 0.03 1.53
N PHE A 69 -17.47 0.22 0.22
CA PHE A 69 -17.68 1.53 -0.41
C PHE A 69 -18.93 1.47 -1.29
N ASP A 70 -20.06 2.03 -0.84
CA ASP A 70 -21.32 2.06 -1.61
C ASP A 70 -21.72 0.70 -2.22
N GLU A 71 -21.73 -0.36 -1.39
CA GLU A 71 -22.02 -1.76 -1.79
C GLU A 71 -20.91 -2.44 -2.62
N PHE A 72 -19.73 -1.83 -2.67
CA PHE A 72 -18.53 -2.39 -3.30
C PHE A 72 -17.49 -2.80 -2.23
N PRO A 73 -17.41 -4.09 -1.88
CA PRO A 73 -16.45 -4.58 -0.90
C PRO A 73 -15.05 -4.69 -1.50
N ILE A 74 -14.07 -3.96 -0.94
CA ILE A 74 -12.67 -4.04 -1.33
C ILE A 74 -11.87 -4.73 -0.22
N LEU A 75 -11.07 -5.73 -0.60
CA LEU A 75 -10.13 -6.35 0.33
C LEU A 75 -8.86 -5.51 0.43
N PHE A 76 -8.62 -4.93 1.59
CA PHE A 76 -7.36 -4.27 1.89
C PHE A 76 -6.33 -5.27 2.40
N ILE A 77 -5.13 -5.23 1.80
CA ILE A 77 -3.98 -6.06 2.21
C ILE A 77 -2.78 -5.15 2.50
N PRO A 78 -2.55 -4.81 3.79
CA PRO A 78 -1.33 -4.14 4.21
C PRO A 78 -0.08 -4.98 3.97
N TRP A 79 1.10 -4.39 4.22
CA TRP A 79 2.36 -5.10 4.14
C TRP A 79 2.33 -6.41 4.92
N ILE A 80 2.54 -7.52 4.20
CA ILE A 80 2.52 -8.84 4.79
C ILE A 80 3.87 -9.10 5.46
N ASN A 81 3.82 -9.43 6.74
CA ASN A 81 4.97 -9.78 7.56
C ASN A 81 4.67 -11.06 8.35
N GLN A 82 5.61 -11.50 9.18
CA GLN A 82 5.49 -12.76 9.89
C GLN A 82 4.29 -12.80 10.86
N ASN A 83 3.94 -11.67 11.49
CA ASN A 83 2.83 -11.59 12.45
C ASN A 83 1.47 -11.72 11.76
N ASN A 84 1.28 -11.05 10.61
CA ASN A 84 -0.02 -11.05 9.90
C ASN A 84 -0.09 -12.03 8.71
N TYR A 85 0.94 -12.85 8.46
CA TYR A 85 1.02 -13.76 7.31
C TYR A 85 -0.20 -14.68 7.20
N ASN A 86 -0.51 -15.42 8.26
CA ASN A 86 -1.60 -16.40 8.25
C ASN A 86 -2.97 -15.73 8.04
N LEU A 87 -3.17 -14.56 8.63
CA LEU A 87 -4.38 -13.76 8.44
C LEU A 87 -4.50 -13.29 6.98
N SER A 88 -3.40 -12.81 6.41
CA SER A 88 -3.34 -12.32 5.02
C SER A 88 -3.60 -13.42 4.02
N MET A 89 -2.94 -14.57 4.17
CA MET A 89 -3.15 -15.72 3.29
C MET A 89 -4.58 -16.28 3.41
N LYS A 90 -5.16 -16.28 4.61
CA LYS A 90 -6.57 -16.66 4.81
C LYS A 90 -7.50 -15.68 4.09
N ALA A 91 -7.30 -14.38 4.26
CA ALA A 91 -8.12 -13.35 3.62
C ALA A 91 -8.05 -13.44 2.09
N LEU A 92 -6.85 -13.59 1.51
CA LEU A 92 -6.66 -13.79 0.07
C LEU A 92 -7.43 -15.03 -0.44
N LYS A 93 -7.39 -16.13 0.33
CA LYS A 93 -8.08 -17.37 -0.05
C LYS A 93 -9.60 -17.30 0.07
N SER A 94 -10.14 -16.61 1.09
CA SER A 94 -11.57 -16.72 1.45
C SER A 94 -12.39 -15.44 1.26
N SER A 95 -11.79 -14.31 0.88
CA SER A 95 -12.52 -13.04 0.71
C SER A 95 -13.64 -13.17 -0.32
N THR A 96 -14.76 -12.47 -0.11
CA THR A 96 -15.85 -12.37 -1.08
C THR A 96 -15.65 -11.22 -2.07
N SER A 97 -14.72 -10.30 -1.82
CA SER A 97 -14.38 -9.20 -2.71
C SER A 97 -13.77 -9.69 -4.02
N SER A 98 -14.13 -9.06 -5.14
CA SER A 98 -13.45 -9.25 -6.42
C SER A 98 -12.23 -8.32 -6.59
N THR A 99 -12.13 -7.27 -5.78
CA THR A 99 -11.04 -6.28 -5.86
C THR A 99 -10.15 -6.27 -4.61
N ILE A 100 -8.84 -6.15 -4.83
CA ILE A 100 -7.83 -5.92 -3.80
C ILE A 100 -7.23 -4.53 -3.94
N MET A 101 -6.98 -3.87 -2.81
CA MET A 101 -6.02 -2.77 -2.70
C MET A 101 -4.97 -3.13 -1.65
N GLY A 102 -3.68 -3.04 -1.98
CA GLY A 102 -2.65 -3.48 -1.04
C GLY A 102 -1.24 -2.92 -1.24
N HIS A 103 -0.32 -3.41 -0.42
CA HIS A 103 1.11 -3.14 -0.53
C HIS A 103 1.86 -4.47 -0.63
N LEU A 104 1.91 -5.02 -1.85
CA LEU A 104 2.32 -6.39 -2.14
C LEU A 104 3.65 -6.47 -2.88
N ASP A 105 4.41 -7.53 -2.61
CA ASP A 105 5.62 -7.91 -3.35
C ASP A 105 5.27 -9.13 -4.22
N ILE A 106 4.91 -8.92 -5.48
CA ILE A 106 4.42 -9.95 -6.40
C ILE A 106 5.47 -10.17 -7.50
N ASN A 107 5.79 -11.44 -7.77
CA ASN A 107 6.80 -11.78 -8.78
C ASN A 107 6.37 -11.39 -10.20
N GLY A 108 7.36 -11.03 -11.03
CA GLY A 108 7.17 -10.77 -12.46
C GLY A 108 6.84 -9.31 -12.81
N PHE A 109 6.92 -8.40 -11.83
CA PHE A 109 6.75 -6.96 -12.04
C PHE A 109 8.06 -6.20 -11.88
N ALA A 110 8.14 -5.04 -12.54
CA ALA A 110 9.31 -4.18 -12.51
C ALA A 110 9.26 -3.24 -11.30
N MET A 111 10.26 -3.34 -10.41
CA MET A 111 10.38 -2.46 -9.24
C MET A 111 10.69 -1.02 -9.66
N ASN A 112 11.62 -0.90 -10.61
CA ASN A 112 12.02 0.32 -11.29
C ASN A 112 12.00 0.04 -12.80
N LYS A 113 12.03 1.10 -13.62
CA LYS A 113 12.13 1.01 -15.08
C LYS A 113 13.27 0.07 -15.49
N GLY A 114 12.92 -1.05 -16.13
CA GLY A 114 13.88 -2.06 -16.60
C GLY A 114 14.46 -3.00 -15.54
N GLN A 115 13.97 -2.99 -14.29
CA GLN A 115 14.41 -3.89 -13.21
C GLN A 115 13.26 -4.77 -12.72
N ILE A 116 13.16 -6.00 -13.25
CA ILE A 116 12.16 -6.99 -12.85
C ILE A 116 12.67 -7.81 -11.66
N LEU A 117 11.83 -7.98 -10.64
CA LEU A 117 12.06 -8.92 -9.54
C LEU A 117 11.34 -10.23 -9.82
N GLU A 118 12.08 -11.34 -9.84
CA GLU A 118 11.51 -12.69 -10.03
C GLU A 118 11.78 -13.66 -8.86
N GLN A 119 12.48 -13.27 -7.80
CA GLN A 119 13.06 -14.27 -6.88
C GLN A 119 12.53 -14.29 -5.44
N HIS A 120 11.76 -13.28 -4.98
CA HIS A 120 11.43 -13.16 -3.55
C HIS A 120 9.98 -12.76 -3.21
N GLY A 121 9.15 -12.45 -4.21
CA GLY A 121 7.76 -12.06 -4.01
C GLY A 121 6.80 -13.25 -3.96
N TYR A 122 5.52 -12.94 -3.87
CA TYR A 122 4.39 -13.86 -3.93
C TYR A 122 4.14 -14.36 -5.36
N ASP A 123 3.71 -15.62 -5.46
CA ASP A 123 3.23 -16.19 -6.71
C ASP A 123 1.94 -15.46 -7.14
N ARG A 124 1.94 -14.99 -8.40
CA ARG A 124 0.77 -14.35 -9.02
C ARG A 124 -0.49 -15.22 -8.94
N GLN A 125 -0.35 -16.53 -8.95
CA GLN A 125 -1.48 -17.47 -8.90
C GLN A 125 -2.35 -17.30 -7.64
N ILE A 126 -1.79 -16.77 -6.54
CA ILE A 126 -2.52 -16.46 -5.31
C ILE A 126 -3.67 -15.47 -5.59
N PHE A 127 -3.52 -14.63 -6.61
CA PHE A 127 -4.43 -13.54 -6.93
C PHE A 127 -5.42 -13.84 -8.06
N ASN A 128 -5.32 -15.01 -8.70
CA ASN A 128 -6.11 -15.35 -9.91
C ASN A 128 -7.63 -15.24 -9.74
N ARG A 129 -8.13 -15.37 -8.51
CA ARG A 129 -9.57 -15.31 -8.22
C ARG A 129 -10.15 -13.89 -8.16
N PHE A 130 -9.29 -12.88 -8.07
CA PHE A 130 -9.70 -11.49 -8.02
C PHE A 130 -9.80 -10.95 -9.44
N GLU A 131 -10.79 -10.12 -9.71
CA GLU A 131 -10.93 -9.44 -11.00
C GLU A 131 -9.87 -8.36 -11.16
N THR A 132 -9.50 -7.67 -10.07
CA THR A 132 -8.55 -6.57 -10.10
C THR A 132 -7.75 -6.48 -8.81
N VAL A 133 -6.44 -6.25 -8.93
CA VAL A 133 -5.53 -6.05 -7.79
C VAL A 133 -4.76 -4.77 -8.00
N PHE A 134 -5.04 -3.76 -7.18
CA PHE A 134 -4.24 -2.54 -7.12
C PHE A 134 -3.20 -2.66 -6.01
N THR A 135 -1.94 -2.37 -6.31
CA THR A 135 -0.88 -2.47 -5.31
C THR A 135 0.18 -1.37 -5.39
N GLY A 136 0.69 -0.99 -4.23
CA GLY A 136 1.92 -0.21 -4.06
C GLY A 136 3.16 -1.11 -3.99
N HIS A 137 4.17 -0.68 -3.23
CA HIS A 137 5.52 -1.26 -3.09
C HIS A 137 6.50 -0.94 -4.21
N PHE A 138 6.18 -1.24 -5.47
CA PHE A 138 7.04 -0.87 -6.60
C PHE A 138 6.72 0.54 -7.08
N HIS A 139 7.77 1.31 -7.39
CA HIS A 139 7.65 2.74 -7.71
C HIS A 139 7.46 2.98 -9.21
N HIS A 140 7.73 1.97 -10.03
CA HIS A 140 7.38 1.97 -11.45
C HIS A 140 5.94 1.49 -11.65
N LYS A 141 5.17 2.23 -12.45
CA LYS A 141 3.83 1.82 -12.85
C LYS A 141 3.93 0.69 -13.86
N SER A 142 3.28 -0.44 -13.58
CA SER A 142 3.24 -1.60 -14.47
C SER A 142 2.01 -2.46 -14.19
N ASP A 143 1.53 -3.18 -15.20
CA ASP A 143 0.37 -4.05 -15.06
C ASP A 143 0.40 -5.22 -16.05
N ASP A 144 -0.49 -6.18 -15.83
CA ASP A 144 -0.72 -7.33 -16.71
C ASP A 144 -2.21 -7.50 -17.09
N GLY A 145 -3.01 -6.44 -16.90
CA GLY A 145 -4.47 -6.45 -17.08
C GLY A 145 -5.28 -6.94 -15.87
N GLN A 146 -4.66 -7.57 -14.87
CA GLN A 146 -5.31 -7.99 -13.63
C GLN A 146 -4.69 -7.32 -12.40
N ILE A 147 -3.36 -7.32 -12.33
CA ILE A 147 -2.56 -6.76 -11.24
C ILE A 147 -1.93 -5.46 -11.74
N TYR A 148 -2.19 -4.38 -11.02
CA TYR A 148 -1.77 -3.03 -11.33
C TYR A 148 -0.88 -2.51 -10.21
N TYR A 149 0.42 -2.42 -10.46
CA TYR A 149 1.32 -1.63 -9.63
C TYR A 149 1.11 -0.15 -9.95
N LEU A 150 0.65 0.61 -8.96
CA LEU A 150 0.24 2.00 -9.14
C LEU A 150 1.43 2.95 -9.35
N GLY A 151 2.62 2.55 -8.91
CA GLY A 151 3.83 3.39 -8.94
C GLY A 151 3.83 4.51 -7.90
N SER A 152 4.87 5.34 -7.94
CA SER A 152 4.97 6.52 -7.09
C SER A 152 4.26 7.74 -7.72
N PRO A 153 3.75 8.68 -6.90
CA PRO A 153 3.13 9.90 -7.42
C PRO A 153 4.14 10.95 -7.92
N TYR A 154 5.43 10.74 -7.70
CA TYR A 154 6.53 11.59 -8.16
C TYR A 154 7.84 10.78 -8.28
N GLU A 155 8.84 11.34 -8.96
CA GLU A 155 10.18 10.75 -9.12
C GLU A 155 10.98 10.81 -7.81
N ILE A 156 11.59 9.69 -7.42
CA ILE A 156 12.31 9.55 -6.15
C ILE A 156 13.82 9.42 -6.37
N PHE A 157 14.24 8.84 -7.49
CA PHE A 157 15.62 8.44 -7.75
C PHE A 157 16.02 8.68 -9.21
N TRP A 158 17.32 8.74 -9.51
CA TRP A 158 17.75 8.94 -10.90
C TRP A 158 17.30 7.85 -11.88
N ASN A 159 17.02 6.63 -11.39
CA ASN A 159 16.54 5.54 -12.21
C ASN A 159 15.03 5.60 -12.52
N ASP A 160 14.29 6.53 -11.93
CA ASP A 160 12.89 6.80 -12.26
C ASP A 160 12.66 8.14 -12.96
N ALA A 161 13.73 8.76 -13.48
CA ALA A 161 13.65 9.92 -14.34
C ALA A 161 12.86 9.62 -15.63
N ASP A 162 11.97 10.53 -16.00
CA ASP A 162 11.04 10.44 -17.13
C ASP A 162 10.12 9.21 -17.07
N ASP A 163 9.93 8.63 -15.87
CA ASP A 163 8.93 7.59 -15.64
C ASP A 163 7.57 8.24 -15.34
N PRO A 164 6.46 7.88 -16.02
CA PRO A 164 5.16 8.51 -15.78
C PRO A 164 4.71 8.39 -14.32
N LYS A 165 4.42 9.54 -13.69
CA LYS A 165 3.96 9.64 -12.29
C LYS A 165 2.56 10.24 -12.18
N GLY A 166 1.85 9.93 -11.10
CA GLY A 166 0.56 10.54 -10.81
C GLY A 166 -0.26 9.78 -9.79
N PHE A 167 -1.57 10.04 -9.82
CA PHE A 167 -2.57 9.38 -8.98
C PHE A 167 -3.58 8.66 -9.88
N HIS A 168 -4.29 7.69 -9.31
CA HIS A 168 -5.25 6.89 -10.03
C HIS A 168 -6.65 7.19 -9.51
N ILE A 169 -7.61 7.19 -10.43
CA ILE A 169 -9.03 7.29 -10.13
C ILE A 169 -9.61 5.92 -10.49
N PHE A 170 -10.27 5.31 -9.52
CA PHE A 170 -10.93 4.02 -9.61
C PHE A 170 -12.44 4.23 -9.58
#